data_AF-A0AAJ0X9T6-F1
#
_entry.id   AF-A0AAJ0X9T6-F1
#
_cell.length_a   1.000
_cell.length_b   1.000
_cell.length_c   1.000
_cell.angle_alpha   90.00
_cell.angle_beta   90.00
_cell.angle_gamma   90.00
#
_symmetry.space_group_name_H-M   'P 1'
#
loop_
_entity.id
_entity.type
_entity.pdbx_description
1 polymer ?
#
loop_
_entity_poly.entity_id
_entity_poly.type
_entity_poly.pdbx_seq_one_letter_code
_entity_poly.pdbx_strand_id
1 'polypeptide(L)'
;MPVEILVAEGQVLAFHLFCLSILALLLCGCGEPEAATPLLRWYVFDEPSGAFEQAVADCSAAAEGRYQITLVPAIALLYLRGFGVTILHREDR
;
A
#
# COMPACT_ATOMS: atom_id res chain seq x y z
N MET A 1 -22.03 31.20 -47.43
CA MET A 1 -20.93 30.33 -46.98
C MET A 1 -20.35 30.69 -45.58
N PRO A 2 -21.14 31.12 -44.55
CA PRO A 2 -20.55 31.47 -43.22
C PRO A 2 -20.69 30.40 -42.11
N VAL A 3 -21.44 29.31 -42.33
CA VAL A 3 -21.81 28.36 -41.25
C VAL A 3 -20.62 27.49 -40.81
N GLU A 4 -19.67 27.19 -41.69
CA GLU A 4 -18.55 26.29 -41.38
C GLU A 4 -17.49 26.91 -40.46
N ILE A 5 -17.35 28.25 -40.47
CA ILE A 5 -16.36 28.96 -39.65
C ILE A 5 -16.79 29.00 -38.18
N LEU A 6 -18.08 29.22 -37.92
CA LEU A 6 -18.64 29.26 -36.57
C LEU A 6 -18.60 27.88 -35.88
N VAL A 7 -18.76 26.80 -36.67
CA VAL A 7 -18.61 25.42 -36.18
C VAL A 7 -17.15 25.15 -35.80
N ALA A 8 -16.18 25.61 -36.60
CA ALA A 8 -14.76 25.44 -36.28
C ALA A 8 -14.37 26.13 -34.97
N GLU A 9 -14.79 27.39 -34.75
CA GLU A 9 -14.50 28.15 -33.53
C GLU A 9 -15.11 27.51 -32.26
N GLY A 10 -16.35 27.00 -32.37
CA GLY A 10 -17.02 26.29 -31.28
C GLY A 10 -16.37 24.94 -30.93
N GLN A 11 -15.86 24.23 -31.93
CA GLN A 11 -15.13 22.97 -31.74
C GLN A 11 -13.76 23.19 -31.08
N VAL A 12 -13.06 24.28 -31.40
CA VAL A 12 -11.79 24.63 -30.75
C VAL A 12 -11.98 24.99 -29.27
N LEU A 13 -13.02 25.78 -28.94
CA LEU A 13 -13.34 26.13 -27.55
C LEU A 13 -13.71 24.90 -26.71
N ALA A 14 -14.51 23.98 -27.26
CA ALA A 14 -14.90 22.75 -26.60
C ALA A 14 -13.69 21.83 -26.34
N PHE A 15 -12.76 21.75 -27.30
CA PHE A 15 -11.53 20.97 -27.16
C PHE A 15 -10.61 21.53 -26.08
N HIS A 16 -10.46 22.86 -26.01
CA HIS A 16 -9.70 23.51 -24.95
C HIS A 16 -10.31 23.29 -23.56
N LEU A 17 -11.63 23.46 -23.41
CA LEU A 17 -12.32 23.18 -22.15
C LEU A 17 -12.17 21.73 -21.68
N PHE A 18 -12.20 20.78 -22.63
CA PHE A 18 -12.01 19.36 -22.35
C PHE A 18 -10.56 19.01 -21.95
N CYS A 19 -9.56 19.57 -22.63
CA CYS A 19 -8.17 19.39 -22.22
C CYS A 19 -7.88 19.99 -20.84
N LEU A 20 -8.46 21.16 -20.55
CA LEU A 20 -8.25 21.86 -19.28
C LEU A 20 -8.90 21.12 -18.11
N SER A 21 -10.07 20.50 -18.33
CA SER A 21 -10.72 19.67 -17.31
C SER A 21 -9.97 18.36 -17.05
N ILE A 22 -9.43 17.71 -18.08
CA ILE A 22 -8.54 16.53 -17.91
C ILE A 22 -7.28 16.91 -17.14
N LEU A 23 -6.66 18.04 -17.48
CA LEU A 23 -5.47 18.52 -16.77
C LEU A 23 -5.78 18.80 -15.30
N ALA A 24 -6.89 19.47 -14.99
CA ALA A 24 -7.30 19.72 -13.61
C ALA A 24 -7.54 18.43 -12.81
N LEU A 25 -8.12 17.39 -13.42
CA LEU A 25 -8.31 16.08 -12.80
C LEU A 25 -6.98 15.35 -12.53
N LEU A 26 -6.00 15.48 -13.43
CA LEU A 26 -4.66 14.91 -13.25
C LEU A 26 -3.89 15.59 -12.10
N LEU A 27 -4.07 16.90 -11.90
CA LEU A 27 -3.44 17.62 -10.79
C LEU A 27 -4.10 17.34 -9.44
N CYS A 28 -5.40 17.01 -9.40
CA CYS A 28 -6.13 16.74 -8.15
C CYS A 28 -5.72 15.41 -7.47
N GLY A 29 -4.94 14.56 -8.16
CA GLY A 29 -4.37 13.33 -7.58
C GLY A 29 -3.04 13.52 -6.85
N CYS A 30 -2.45 14.71 -6.88
CA CYS A 30 -1.18 15.02 -6.21
C CYS A 30 -1.45 15.54 -4.79
N GLY A 31 -2.08 14.71 -3.98
CA GLY A 31 -2.08 14.87 -2.53
C GLY A 31 -1.41 13.63 -1.99
N GLU A 32 -0.21 13.77 -1.42
CA GLU A 32 0.42 12.68 -0.68
C GLU A 32 -0.48 12.41 0.52
N PRO A 33 -1.27 11.31 0.56
CA PRO A 33 -1.86 10.93 1.82
C PRO A 33 -0.68 10.71 2.76
N GLU A 34 -0.72 11.30 3.95
CA GLU A 34 0.27 11.02 4.98
C GLU A 34 0.27 9.50 5.16
N ALA A 35 1.25 8.83 4.55
CA ALA A 35 1.20 7.41 4.35
C ALA A 35 1.46 6.80 5.72
N ALA A 36 0.39 6.36 6.39
CA ALA A 36 0.50 5.68 7.66
C ALA A 36 1.55 4.58 7.52
N THR A 37 2.57 4.59 8.39
CA THR A 37 3.65 3.60 8.36
C THR A 37 3.05 2.19 8.28
N PRO A 38 3.36 1.41 7.24
CA PRO A 38 2.77 0.10 7.06
C PRO A 38 3.04 -0.83 8.25
N LEU A 39 2.03 -1.57 8.68
CA LEU A 39 2.16 -2.56 9.76
C LEU A 39 2.34 -3.97 9.18
N LEU A 40 3.49 -4.58 9.45
CA LEU A 40 3.81 -5.96 9.12
C LEU A 40 3.45 -6.90 10.29
N ARG A 41 2.48 -7.78 10.08
CA ARG A 41 2.13 -8.83 11.05
C ARG A 41 3.00 -10.06 10.84
N TRP A 42 3.83 -10.39 11.83
CA TRP A 42 4.65 -11.58 11.82
C TRP A 42 4.03 -12.67 12.71
N TYR A 43 3.58 -13.75 12.08
CA TYR A 43 2.94 -14.86 12.78
C TYR A 43 3.96 -15.89 13.22
N VAL A 44 4.15 -16.03 14.53
CA VAL A 44 5.15 -16.92 15.12
C VAL A 44 4.56 -17.76 16.25
N PHE A 45 5.25 -18.83 16.61
CA PHE A 45 4.95 -19.53 17.85
C PHE A 45 5.32 -18.63 19.03
N ASP A 46 4.50 -18.65 20.08
CA ASP A 46 4.73 -17.90 21.32
C ASP A 46 5.82 -18.61 22.12
N GLU A 47 7.06 -18.14 21.96
CA GLU A 47 8.26 -18.77 22.50
C GLU A 47 8.81 -17.91 23.66
N PRO A 48 9.10 -18.49 24.84
CA PRO A 48 9.32 -17.72 26.06
C PRO A 48 10.68 -17.01 26.16
N SER A 49 11.64 -17.28 25.28
CA SER A 49 12.98 -16.70 25.37
C SER A 49 13.06 -15.20 25.07
N GLY A 50 12.04 -14.64 24.41
CA GLY A 50 12.05 -13.24 23.99
C GLY A 50 12.83 -12.98 22.69
N ALA A 51 13.32 -14.02 22.01
CA ALA A 51 14.15 -13.87 20.82
C ALA A 51 13.41 -13.16 19.67
N PHE A 52 12.11 -13.41 19.51
CA PHE A 52 11.32 -12.78 18.46
C PHE A 52 11.02 -11.31 18.74
N GLU A 53 10.83 -10.94 20.01
CA GLU A 53 10.66 -9.57 20.46
C GLU A 53 11.92 -8.77 20.19
N GLN A 54 13.09 -9.33 20.51
CA GLN A 54 14.37 -8.71 20.21
C GLN A 54 14.56 -8.54 18.70
N ALA A 55 14.27 -9.57 17.91
CA ALA A 55 14.34 -9.49 16.45
C ALA A 55 13.38 -8.43 15.88
N VAL A 56 12.19 -8.28 16.44
CA VAL A 56 11.23 -7.24 16.06
C VAL A 56 11.77 -5.85 16.38
N ALA A 57 12.37 -5.64 17.54
CA ALA A 57 12.97 -4.36 17.92
C ALA A 57 14.11 -3.98 16.96
N ASP A 58 15.06 -4.89 16.73
CA ASP A 58 16.22 -4.65 15.89
C ASP A 58 15.82 -4.39 14.43
N CYS A 59 14.90 -5.20 13.88
CA CYS A 59 14.41 -5.04 12.52
C CYS A 59 13.57 -3.78 12.34
N SER A 60 12.72 -3.43 13.32
CA SER A 60 11.91 -2.22 13.25
C SER A 60 12.76 -0.95 13.31
N ALA A 61 13.86 -0.96 14.08
CA ALA A 61 14.84 0.11 14.08
C ALA A 61 15.55 0.24 12.71
N ALA A 62 16.00 -0.88 12.14
CA ALA A 62 16.63 -0.91 10.81
C ALA A 62 15.68 -0.58 9.64
N ALA A 63 14.37 -0.65 9.87
CA ALA A 63 13.38 -0.28 8.87
C ALA A 63 13.32 1.24 8.65
N GLU A 64 13.82 2.06 9.58
CA GLU A 64 13.84 3.54 9.47
C GLU A 64 12.45 4.12 9.13
N GLY A 65 11.41 3.59 9.75
CA GLY A 65 10.03 4.04 9.54
C GLY A 65 9.38 3.59 8.24
N ARG A 66 10.05 2.77 7.41
CA ARG A 66 9.46 2.16 6.20
C ARG A 66 8.31 1.22 6.51
N TYR A 67 8.33 0.60 7.69
CA TYR A 67 7.26 -0.24 8.24
C TYR A 67 7.49 -0.45 9.74
N GLN A 68 6.47 -0.93 10.44
CA GLN A 68 6.58 -1.45 11.81
C GLN A 68 6.20 -2.92 11.85
N ILE A 69 6.85 -3.71 12.71
CA ILE A 69 6.56 -5.14 12.85
C ILE A 69 5.76 -5.36 14.14
N THR A 70 4.72 -6.20 14.09
CA THR A 70 4.02 -6.69 15.28
C THR A 70 4.03 -8.22 15.30
N LEU A 71 4.34 -8.80 16.45
CA LEU A 71 4.19 -10.23 16.67
C LEU A 71 2.70 -10.58 16.78
N VAL A 72 2.32 -11.66 16.14
CA VAL A 72 0.98 -12.23 16.25
C VAL A 72 1.13 -13.73 16.54
N PRO A 73 0.56 -14.27 17.63
CA PRO A 73 0.61 -15.70 17.88
C PRO A 73 -0.01 -16.49 16.74
N ALA A 74 0.73 -17.43 16.16
CA ALA A 74 0.26 -18.28 15.07
C ALA A 74 -0.92 -19.17 15.49
N ILE A 75 -1.06 -19.46 16.79
CA ILE A 75 -2.24 -20.15 17.35
C ILE A 75 -3.54 -19.38 17.08
N ALA A 76 -3.49 -18.05 16.98
CA ALA A 76 -4.67 -17.23 16.67
C ALA A 76 -5.19 -17.47 15.23
N LEU A 77 -4.32 -17.86 14.29
CA LEU A 77 -4.72 -18.20 12.92
C LEU A 77 -5.37 -19.59 12.83
N LEU A 78 -4.91 -20.55 13.65
CA LEU A 78 -5.43 -21.92 13.66
C LEU A 78 -6.91 -21.97 14.06
N TYR A 79 -7.33 -21.12 15.01
CA TYR A 79 -8.73 -21.01 15.41
C TYR A 79 -9.64 -20.32 14.39
N LEU A 80 -9.10 -19.38 13.60
CA LEU A 80 -9.92 -18.55 12.70
C LEU A 80 -10.07 -19.10 11.29
N ARG A 81 -9.24 -20.05 10.85
CA ARG A 81 -9.17 -20.43 9.43
C ARG A 81 -9.28 -21.93 9.11
N GLY A 82 -9.17 -22.85 10.07
CA GLY A 82 -9.25 -24.30 9.74
C GLY A 82 -8.23 -24.78 8.70
N PHE A 83 -7.20 -23.98 8.41
CA PHE A 83 -6.14 -24.28 7.45
C PHE A 83 -4.92 -24.78 8.24
N GLY A 84 -4.49 -26.01 7.94
CA GLY A 84 -3.20 -26.52 8.40
C GLY A 84 -2.07 -25.68 7.82
N VAL A 85 -1.28 -25.05 8.68
CA VAL A 85 -0.05 -24.36 8.27
C VAL A 85 1.06 -25.42 8.18
N THR A 86 1.53 -25.70 6.96
CA THR A 86 2.78 -26.44 6.77
C THR A 86 3.94 -25.50 7.07
N ILE A 87 4.61 -25.71 8.20
CA ILE A 87 5.88 -25.04 8.53
C ILE A 87 6.91 -25.48 7.47
N LEU A 88 7.28 -24.58 6.56
CA LEU A 88 8.43 -24.81 5.68
C LEU A 88 9.69 -24.54 6.48
N HIS A 89 10.34 -25.61 6.94
CA HIS A 89 11.67 -25.56 7.52
C HIS A 89 12.67 -25.19 6.41
N ARG A 90 13.24 -23.98 6.48
CA ARG A 90 14.32 -23.55 5.59
C ARG A 90 15.64 -24.03 6.20
N GLU A 91 16.24 -25.04 5.58
CA GLU A 91 17.56 -25.53 5.93
C GLU A 91 18.61 -24.59 5.29
N ASP A 92 19.06 -23.59 6.05
CA ASP A 92 20.19 -22.77 5.65
C ASP A 92 21.48 -23.54 6.00
N ARG A 93 22.18 -23.99 4.95
CA ARG A 93 23.46 -24.71 5.00
C ARG A 93 24.63 -23.75 5.24
#